data_AF-A0AAV6WET6-F1
#
_entry.id   AF-A0AAV6WET6-F1
#
_cell.length_a   1.000
_cell.length_b   1.000
_cell.length_c   1.000
_cell.angle_alpha   90.00
_cell.angle_beta   90.00
_cell.angle_gamma   90.00
#
_symmetry.space_group_name_H-M   'P 1'
#
loop_
_entity.id
_entity.type
_entity.pdbx_description
1 polymer ?
#
loop_
_entity_poly.entity_id
_entity_poly.type
_entity_poly.pdbx_seq_one_letter_code
_entity_poly.pdbx_strand_id
1 'polypeptide(L)'
;MGEKGGYVYEVLTIVSMLSVPSVFFRPKDKVDESDAAWEKFFVPESDHLTMLKIYQQWESSEYSDDWCNKHFLHVKELRKDREEGGGEVSQLQKESAIQLAP
;
A
#
# COMPACT_ATOMS: atom_id res chain seq x y z
N MET A 1 19.19 -15.09 4.95
CA MET A 1 18.33 -13.90 5.18
C MET A 1 16.93 -14.34 4.79
N GLY A 2 15.96 -14.35 5.72
CA GLY A 2 14.76 -15.20 5.64
C GLY A 2 13.77 -14.84 4.53
N GLU A 3 13.68 -15.71 3.52
CA GLU A 3 12.83 -15.58 2.33
C GLU A 3 11.38 -16.09 2.53
N LYS A 4 10.89 -16.14 3.78
CA LYS A 4 9.50 -16.59 4.09
C LYS A 4 8.55 -15.46 4.53
N GLY A 5 9.06 -14.23 4.72
CA GLY A 5 8.26 -13.09 5.16
C GLY A 5 7.78 -12.15 4.06
N GLY A 6 8.38 -12.16 2.87
CA GLY A 6 8.09 -11.21 1.79
C GLY A 6 6.68 -11.35 1.23
N TYR A 7 6.33 -12.54 0.75
CA TYR A 7 5.03 -12.79 0.12
C TYR A 7 3.84 -12.60 1.07
N VAL A 8 3.97 -13.02 2.33
CA VAL A 8 2.88 -12.86 3.31
C VAL A 8 2.66 -11.37 3.62
N TYR A 9 3.75 -10.61 3.74
CA TYR A 9 3.67 -9.16 3.92
C TYR A 9 3.02 -8.47 2.72
N GLU A 10 3.46 -8.77 1.50
CA GLU A 10 2.90 -8.19 0.27
C GLU A 10 1.40 -8.50 0.10
N VAL A 11 1.00 -9.75 0.38
CA VAL A 11 -0.42 -10.16 0.31
C VAL A 11 -1.25 -9.43 1.37
N LEU A 12 -0.76 -9.33 2.61
CA LEU A 12 -1.46 -8.60 3.67
C LEU A 12 -1.60 -7.11 3.33
N THR A 13 -0.54 -6.46 2.82
CA THR A 13 -0.59 -5.08 2.34
C THR A 13 -1.64 -4.89 1.26
N ILE A 14 -1.72 -5.80 0.27
CA ILE A 14 -2.75 -5.73 -0.78
C ILE A 14 -4.16 -5.86 -0.18
N VAL A 15 -4.36 -6.84 0.72
CA VAL A 15 -5.67 -7.09 1.34
C VAL A 15 -6.13 -5.90 2.19
N SER A 16 -5.22 -5.28 2.95
CA SER A 16 -5.50 -4.05 3.68
C SER A 16 -5.84 -2.90 2.73
N MET A 17 -5.08 -2.72 1.64
CA MET A 17 -5.30 -1.65 0.67
C MET A 17 -6.65 -1.80 -0.06
N LEU A 18 -7.13 -3.02 -0.27
CA LEU A 18 -8.46 -3.32 -0.82
C LEU A 18 -9.60 -3.04 0.17
N SER A 19 -9.31 -2.96 1.47
CA SER A 19 -10.29 -2.73 2.53
C SER A 19 -10.56 -1.24 2.78
N VAL A 20 -9.69 -0.35 2.28
CA VAL A 20 -9.88 1.10 2.33
C VAL A 20 -10.56 1.64 1.05
N PRO A 21 -11.34 2.73 1.15
CA PRO A 21 -11.83 3.50 0.00
C PRO A 21 -10.73 3.82 -1.02
N SER A 22 -11.15 4.11 -2.26
CA SER A 22 -10.23 4.42 -3.38
C SER A 22 -9.11 5.38 -2.96
N VAL A 23 -7.88 4.87 -3.00
CA VAL A 23 -6.68 5.57 -2.54
C VAL A 23 -6.27 6.68 -3.51
N PHE A 24 -6.68 6.57 -4.77
CA PHE A 24 -6.42 7.55 -5.82
C PHE A 24 -7.61 8.51 -6.00
N PHE A 25 -7.30 9.77 -6.29
CA PHE A 25 -8.30 10.78 -6.66
C PHE A 25 -7.95 11.48 -7.96
N ARG A 26 -8.98 11.78 -8.75
CA ARG A 26 -8.86 12.37 -10.09
C ARG A 26 -9.55 13.75 -10.13
N PRO A 27 -8.83 14.85 -9.80
CA PRO A 27 -9.40 16.18 -9.81
C PRO A 27 -9.72 16.65 -11.23
N LYS A 28 -10.90 17.23 -11.44
CA LYS A 28 -11.41 17.65 -12.76
C LYS A 28 -10.51 18.63 -13.49
N ASP A 29 -9.82 19.51 -12.75
CA ASP A 29 -8.94 20.53 -13.30
C ASP A 29 -7.52 20.02 -13.62
N LYS A 30 -7.17 18.81 -13.18
CA LYS A 30 -5.82 18.22 -13.35
C LYS A 30 -5.85 16.76 -13.77
N VAL A 31 -6.81 16.44 -14.62
CA VAL A 31 -7.03 15.08 -15.12
C VAL A 31 -5.76 14.53 -15.77
N ASP A 32 -5.15 15.28 -16.70
CA ASP A 32 -3.95 14.83 -17.43
C ASP A 32 -2.75 14.58 -16.49
N GLU A 33 -2.55 15.46 -15.50
CA GLU A 33 -1.48 15.30 -14.51
C GLU A 33 -1.71 14.06 -13.62
N SER A 34 -2.97 13.83 -13.21
CA SER A 34 -3.34 12.69 -12.37
C SER A 34 -3.22 11.36 -13.10
N ASP A 35 -3.60 11.32 -14.39
CA ASP A 35 -3.46 10.13 -15.22
C ASP A 35 -1.99 9.81 -15.45
N ALA A 36 -1.17 10.81 -15.78
CA ALA A 36 0.27 10.64 -15.96
C ALA A 36 1.00 10.21 -14.68
N ALA A 37 0.51 10.61 -13.51
CA ALA A 37 1.00 10.09 -12.23
C ALA A 37 0.59 8.62 -12.04
N TRP A 38 -0.65 8.29 -12.39
CA TRP A 38 -1.21 6.95 -12.24
C TRP A 38 -0.57 5.91 -13.19
N GLU A 39 -0.29 6.28 -14.43
CA GLU A 39 0.38 5.43 -15.42
C GLU A 39 1.74 4.89 -14.92
N LYS A 40 2.42 5.61 -14.03
CA LYS A 40 3.71 5.17 -13.45
C LYS A 40 3.55 4.01 -12.47
N PHE A 41 2.39 3.88 -11.87
CA PHE A 41 2.05 2.81 -10.94
C PHE A 41 1.33 1.67 -11.62
N PHE A 42 0.61 1.95 -12.71
CA PHE A 42 -0.21 0.99 -13.43
C PHE A 42 0.61 -0.24 -13.84
N VAL A 43 0.15 -1.40 -13.39
CA VAL A 43 0.63 -2.72 -13.80
C VAL A 43 -0.47 -3.34 -14.66
N PRO A 44 -0.29 -3.40 -16.00
CA PRO A 44 -1.31 -3.89 -16.93
C PRO A 44 -1.85 -5.29 -16.59
N GLU A 45 -1.02 -6.12 -15.97
CA GLU A 45 -1.33 -7.50 -15.65
C GLU A 45 -2.10 -7.66 -14.33
N SER A 46 -2.11 -6.66 -13.44
CA SER A 46 -2.76 -6.78 -12.12
C SER A 46 -2.97 -5.44 -11.41
N ASP A 47 -4.23 -5.13 -11.14
CA ASP A 47 -4.64 -4.00 -10.28
C ASP A 47 -4.10 -4.16 -8.85
N HIS A 48 -4.09 -5.38 -8.32
CA HIS A 48 -3.53 -5.67 -6.99
C HIS A 48 -2.03 -5.35 -6.90
N LEU A 49 -1.27 -5.65 -7.95
CA LEU A 49 0.16 -5.28 -8.00
C LEU A 49 0.37 -3.77 -8.12
N THR A 50 -0.57 -3.07 -8.77
CA THR A 50 -0.58 -1.59 -8.80
C THR A 50 -0.71 -1.03 -7.38
N MET A 51 -1.61 -1.58 -6.55
CA MET A 51 -1.77 -1.15 -5.15
C MET A 51 -0.51 -1.41 -4.32
N LEU A 52 0.09 -2.60 -4.44
CA LEU A 52 1.34 -2.93 -3.76
C LEU A 52 2.46 -1.96 -4.13
N LYS A 53 2.58 -1.64 -5.42
CA LYS A 53 3.59 -0.72 -5.93
C LYS A 53 3.41 0.71 -5.43
N ILE A 54 2.17 1.17 -5.24
CA ILE A 54 1.87 2.46 -4.62
C ILE A 54 2.33 2.46 -3.17
N TYR A 55 1.97 1.44 -2.39
CA TYR A 55 2.34 1.35 -0.98
C TYR A 55 3.86 1.31 -0.78
N GLN A 56 4.57 0.48 -1.55
CA GLN A 56 6.04 0.37 -1.49
C GLN A 56 6.74 1.69 -1.82
N GLN A 57 6.25 2.44 -2.82
CA GLN A 57 6.82 3.75 -3.15
C GLN A 57 6.50 4.81 -2.10
N TRP A 58 5.32 4.75 -1.49
CA TRP A 58 4.97 5.62 -0.37
C TRP A 58 5.85 5.37 0.85
N GLU A 59 6.07 4.09 1.19
CA GLU A 59 6.98 3.68 2.26
C GLU A 59 8.43 4.10 1.97
N SER A 60 8.89 3.91 0.74
CA SER A 60 10.23 4.36 0.30
C SER A 60 10.37 5.89 0.31
N SER A 61 9.25 6.62 0.31
CA SER A 61 9.18 8.08 0.43
C SER A 61 8.98 8.52 1.89
N GLU A 62 9.28 7.65 2.86
CA GLU A 62 9.15 7.89 4.29
C GLU A 62 7.73 8.27 4.73
N TYR A 63 6.73 7.72 4.03
CA TYR A 63 5.32 8.01 4.25
C TYR A 63 4.95 9.50 4.07
N SER A 64 5.66 10.20 3.18
CA SER A 64 5.52 11.64 2.94
C SER A 64 4.13 12.05 2.44
N ASP A 65 3.53 13.04 3.11
CA ASP A 65 2.26 13.65 2.70
C ASP A 65 2.41 14.45 1.40
N ASP A 66 3.54 15.13 1.21
CA ASP A 66 3.88 15.83 -0.03
C ASP A 66 3.98 14.87 -1.22
N TRP A 67 4.55 13.69 -1.00
CA TRP A 67 4.60 12.65 -2.04
C TRP A 67 3.19 12.21 -2.43
N CYS A 68 2.31 11.92 -1.47
CA CYS A 68 0.92 11.58 -1.76
C CYS A 68 0.19 12.67 -2.55
N ASN A 69 0.36 13.94 -2.17
CA ASN A 69 -0.24 15.07 -2.89
C ASN A 69 0.26 15.16 -4.34
N LYS A 70 1.57 14.96 -4.56
CA LYS A 70 2.18 14.96 -5.89
C LYS A 70 1.68 13.80 -6.76
N HIS A 71 1.33 12.67 -6.15
CA HIS A 71 0.89 11.46 -6.83
C HIS A 71 -0.63 11.28 -6.81
N PHE A 72 -1.39 12.31 -6.39
CA PHE A 72 -2.86 12.30 -6.34
C PHE A 72 -3.43 11.15 -5.50
N LEU A 73 -2.80 10.91 -4.35
CA LEU A 73 -3.17 9.87 -3.39
C LEU A 73 -3.78 10.48 -2.14
N HIS A 74 -4.81 9.83 -1.61
CA HIS A 74 -5.41 10.17 -0.34
C HIS A 74 -4.53 9.67 0.82
N VAL A 75 -3.76 10.58 1.41
CA VAL A 75 -2.93 10.33 2.60
C VAL A 75 -3.72 9.64 3.72
N LYS A 76 -4.97 10.07 3.93
CA LYS A 76 -5.84 9.50 4.98
C LYS A 76 -6.10 8.01 4.78
N GLU A 77 -6.37 7.59 3.55
CA GLU A 77 -6.65 6.19 3.24
C GLU A 77 -5.38 5.33 3.36
N LEU A 78 -4.23 5.84 2.90
CA LEU A 78 -2.93 5.17 3.07
C LEU A 78 -2.50 5.03 4.54
N ARG A 79 -2.75 6.06 5.36
CA ARG A 79 -2.45 6.00 6.79
C ARG A 79 -3.39 5.04 7.52
N LYS A 80 -4.68 5.08 7.18
CA LYS A 80 -5.67 4.14 7.71
C LYS A 80 -5.29 2.70 7.39
N ASP A 81 -4.90 2.43 6.14
CA ASP A 81 -4.38 1.14 5.71
C ASP A 81 -3.16 0.69 6.54
N ARG A 82 -2.21 1.59 6.77
CA ARG A 82 -1.03 1.29 7.61
C ARG A 82 -1.39 1.02 9.08
N GLU A 83 -2.36 1.73 9.63
CA GLU A 83 -2.82 1.55 11.01
C GLU A 83 -3.59 0.22 11.17
N GLU A 84 -4.50 -0.08 10.26
CA GLU A 84 -5.34 -1.29 10.27
C GLU A 84 -4.52 -2.54 9.86
N GLY A 85 -3.83 -2.47 8.72
CA GLY A 85 -2.99 -3.54 8.18
C GLY A 85 -1.72 -3.77 8.99
N GLY A 86 -1.06 -2.71 9.48
CA GLY A 86 0.12 -2.84 10.35
C GLY A 86 -0.21 -3.49 11.70
N GLY A 87 -1.42 -3.26 12.23
CA GLY A 87 -1.93 -3.93 13.42
C GLY A 87 -2.15 -5.43 13.20
N GLU A 88 -2.81 -5.79 12.10
CA GLU A 88 -3.14 -7.18 11.78
C GLU A 88 -1.91 -8.01 11.37
N VAL A 89 -1.00 -7.43 10.57
CA VAL A 89 0.30 -8.03 10.22
C VAL A 89 1.13 -8.28 11.48
N SER A 90 1.19 -7.31 12.39
CA SER A 90 1.93 -7.46 13.66
C SER A 90 1.31 -8.54 14.56
N GLN A 91 -0.01 -8.70 14.54
CA GLN A 91 -0.70 -9.73 15.30
C GLN A 91 -0.45 -11.13 14.72
N LEU A 92 -0.60 -11.29 13.39
CA LEU A 92 -0.35 -12.55 12.70
C LEU A 92 1.13 -12.98 12.80
N GLN A 93 2.07 -12.04 12.74
CA GLN A 93 3.49 -12.33 12.97
C GLN A 93 3.76 -12.78 14.41
N LYS A 94 3.09 -12.18 15.42
CA LYS A 94 3.17 -12.63 16.81
C LYS A 94 2.58 -14.03 16.98
N GLU A 95 1.41 -14.30 16.41
CA GLU A 95 0.75 -15.61 16.47
C GLU A 95 1.57 -16.70 15.76
N SER A 96 2.17 -16.40 14.61
CA SER A 96 3.09 -17.31 13.92
C SER A 96 4.39 -17.54 14.69
N ALA A 97 4.95 -16.51 15.34
CA ALA A 97 6.14 -16.63 16.18
C ALA A 97 5.89 -17.48 17.44
N ILE A 98 4.68 -17.43 18.02
CA ILE A 98 4.28 -18.26 19.16
C ILE A 98 4.22 -19.75 18.77
N GLN A 99 3.88 -20.08 17.52
CA GLN A 99 3.87 -21.47 17.05
C GLN A 99 5.27 -22.05 16.73
N LEU A 100 6.31 -21.21 16.72
CA LEU A 100 7.70 -21.61 16.48
C LEU A 100 8.55 -21.65 17.76
N ALA A 101 7.99 -21.27 18.91
CA ALA A 101 8.64 -21.44 20.20
C ALA A 101 8.53 -22.91 20.65
N PRO A 102 9.65 -23.58 21.01
CA PRO A 102 9.66 -24.97 21.43
C PRO A 102 8.93 -25.23 22.76
#